data_AF-A0A800EA29-F1
#
_entry.id   AF-A0A800EA29-F1
#
_cell.length_a   1.000
_cell.length_b   1.000
_cell.length_c   1.000
_cell.angle_alpha   90.00
_cell.angle_beta   90.00
_cell.angle_gamma   90.00
#
_symmetry.space_group_name_H-M   'P 1'
#
loop_
_entity.id
_entity.type
_entity.pdbx_description
1 polymer ?
#
loop_
_entity_poly.entity_id
_entity_poly.type
_entity_poly.pdbx_seq_one_letter_code
_entity_poly.pdbx_strand_id
1 'polypeptide(L)' 'YCEVLLNLDSSYTASEIFGFPDDLKLKSSMTLFAKVSAKDSVFHQVVNQYFDGEFDSKTINLINQ' A
#
# COMPACT_ATOMS: atom_id res chain seq x y z
N TYR A 1 12.60 -1.92 -0.22
CA TYR A 1 12.16 -1.43 -1.55
C TYR A 1 10.94 -0.52 -1.50
N CYS A 2 10.04 -0.59 -0.51
CA CYS A 2 8.91 0.36 -0.38
C CYS A 2 9.34 1.84 -0.31
N GLU A 3 10.49 2.12 0.29
CA GLU A 3 11.07 3.47 0.33
C GLU A 3 11.33 4.04 -1.07
N VAL A 4 11.62 3.20 -2.06
CA VAL A 4 11.82 3.66 -3.46
C VAL A 4 10.52 4.26 -4.01
N LEU A 5 9.37 3.67 -3.66
CA LEU A 5 8.07 4.18 -4.09
C LEU A 5 7.81 5.57 -3.52
N LEU A 6 8.17 5.81 -2.27
CA LEU A 6 8.01 7.13 -1.65
C LEU A 6 8.91 8.22 -2.27
N ASN A 7 9.96 7.82 -3.00
CA ASN A 7 10.85 8.74 -3.70
C ASN A 7 10.47 8.95 -5.18
N LEU A 8 9.44 8.25 -5.68
CA LEU A 8 8.89 8.52 -7.00
C LEU A 8 8.05 9.79 -6.96
N ASP A 9 7.92 10.42 -8.12
CA ASP A 9 7.00 11.55 -8.29
C ASP A 9 5.58 11.09 -7.90
N SER A 10 4.98 11.79 -6.94
CA SER A 10 3.66 11.49 -6.39
C SER A 10 2.52 11.73 -7.39
N SER A 11 2.79 12.31 -8.55
CA SER A 11 1.81 12.41 -9.64
C SER A 11 1.51 11.08 -10.31
N TYR A 12 2.40 10.08 -10.20
CA TYR A 12 2.14 8.74 -10.71
C TYR A 12 1.26 7.93 -9.77
N THR A 13 0.21 7.35 -10.32
CA THR A 13 -0.67 6.40 -9.62
C THR A 13 -0.02 5.03 -9.50
N ALA A 14 -0.48 4.21 -8.54
CA ALA A 14 -0.02 2.83 -8.42
C ALA A 14 -0.27 2.01 -9.70
N SER A 15 -1.39 2.25 -10.38
CA SER A 15 -1.74 1.58 -11.64
C SER A 15 -0.85 2.00 -12.81
N GLU A 16 -0.30 3.21 -12.83
CA GLU A 16 0.68 3.62 -13.85
C GLU A 16 2.06 2.99 -13.62
N ILE A 17 2.45 2.80 -12.36
CA ILE A 17 3.75 2.22 -12.01
C ILE A 17 3.73 0.69 -12.15
N PHE A 18 2.68 0.04 -11.65
CA PHE A 18 2.60 -1.42 -11.54
C PHE A 18 1.64 -2.07 -12.54
N GLY A 19 0.68 -1.31 -13.08
CA GLY A 19 -0.37 -1.87 -13.92
C GLY A 19 -1.41 -2.66 -13.12
N PHE A 20 -2.55 -2.92 -13.77
CA PHE A 20 -3.56 -3.84 -13.26
C PHE A 20 -3.21 -5.29 -13.64
N PRO A 21 -3.35 -6.28 -12.73
CA PRO A 21 -3.89 -6.20 -11.37
C PRO A 21 -2.82 -6.12 -10.26
N ASP A 22 -1.58 -5.75 -10.61
CA ASP A 22 -0.47 -5.76 -9.65
C ASP A 22 -0.54 -4.58 -8.67
N ASP A 23 -1.17 -3.48 -9.05
CA ASP A 23 -1.59 -2.41 -8.16
C ASP A 23 -2.47 -2.90 -6.97
N LEU A 24 -3.40 -3.82 -7.22
CA LEU A 24 -4.20 -4.44 -6.16
C LEU A 24 -3.35 -5.26 -5.20
N LYS A 25 -2.38 -6.02 -5.73
CA LYS A 25 -1.44 -6.80 -4.91
C LYS A 25 -0.56 -5.89 -4.06
N LEU A 26 -0.17 -4.72 -4.58
CA LEU A 26 0.52 -3.70 -3.80
C LEU A 26 -0.37 -3.24 -2.64
N LYS A 27 -1.64 -2.88 -2.90
CA LYS A 27 -2.58 -2.46 -1.85
C LYS A 27 -2.74 -3.51 -0.76
N SER A 28 -2.96 -4.77 -1.13
CA SER A 28 -3.08 -5.89 -0.17
C SER A 28 -1.79 -6.10 0.64
N SER A 29 -0.62 -6.10 -0.02
CA SER A 29 0.66 -6.31 0.65
C SER A 29 0.99 -5.18 1.63
N MET A 30 0.83 -3.92 1.21
CA MET A 30 1.09 -2.78 2.08
C MET A 30 0.12 -2.74 3.26
N THR A 31 -1.14 -3.15 3.05
CA THR A 31 -2.12 -3.29 4.13
C THR A 31 -1.71 -4.33 5.16
N LEU A 32 -1.30 -5.53 4.71
CA LEU A 32 -0.84 -6.60 5.59
C LEU A 32 0.35 -6.16 6.44
N PHE A 33 1.38 -5.60 5.80
CA PHE A 33 2.59 -5.18 6.49
C PHE A 33 2.38 -3.95 7.37
N ALA A 34 1.51 -3.01 6.98
CA ALA A 34 1.13 -1.89 7.84
C ALA A 34 0.50 -2.38 9.14
N LYS A 35 -0.37 -3.39 9.09
CA LYS A 35 -1.09 -3.91 10.26
C LYS A 35 -0.18 -4.54 11.33
N VAL A 36 0.95 -5.13 10.92
CA VAL A 36 1.91 -5.76 11.83
C VAL A 36 3.10 -4.85 12.19
N SER A 37 3.21 -3.69 11.55
CA SER A 37 4.30 -2.73 11.79
C SER A 37 3.89 -1.68 12.82
N ALA A 38 4.88 -0.94 13.34
CA ALA A 38 4.61 0.27 14.11
C ALA A 38 3.82 1.29 13.28
N LYS A 39 3.08 2.16 13.97
CA LYS A 39 2.37 3.28 13.36
C LYS A 39 3.33 4.14 12.54
N ASP A 40 2.83 4.69 11.43
CA ASP A 40 3.58 5.56 10.51
C ASP A 40 4.77 4.89 9.80
N SER A 41 4.81 3.55 9.78
CA SER A 41 5.79 2.80 9.00
C SER A 41 5.73 3.12 7.51
N VAL A 42 6.78 2.77 6.77
CA VAL A 42 6.85 2.92 5.30
C VAL A 42 5.62 2.34 4.60
N PHE A 43 5.03 1.26 5.12
CA PHE A 43 3.83 0.65 4.56
C PHE A 43 2.60 1.54 4.70
N HIS A 44 2.43 2.22 5.84
CA HIS A 44 1.36 3.22 6.02
C HIS A 44 1.55 4.39 5.04
N GLN A 45 2.78 4.85 4.88
CA GLN A 45 3.10 5.96 3.98
C GLN A 45 2.78 5.62 2.52
N VAL A 46 3.11 4.39 2.08
CA VAL A 46 2.75 3.94 0.72
C VAL A 46 1.24 3.86 0.55
N VAL A 47 0.49 3.37 1.55
CA VAL A 47 -0.98 3.34 1.49
C VAL A 47 -1.57 4.76 1.40
N ASN A 48 -1.03 5.70 2.19
CA ASN A 48 -1.46 7.09 2.16
C ASN A 48 -1.17 7.76 0.81
N GLN A 49 0.01 7.52 0.23
CA GLN A 49 0.42 8.18 -1.02
C GLN A 49 -0.30 7.62 -2.25
N TYR A 50 -0.50 6.30 -2.32
CA TYR A 50 -0.97 5.65 -3.55
C TYR A 50 -2.42 5.19 -3.53
N PHE A 51 -3.04 5.12 -2.34
CA PHE A 51 -4.39 4.62 -2.16
C PHE A 51 -5.21 5.51 -1.22
N ASP A 52 -4.86 6.79 -1.09
CA ASP A 52 -5.57 7.79 -0.28
C ASP A 52 -5.80 7.39 1.20
N GLY A 53 -4.89 6.56 1.74
CA GLY A 53 -5.02 6.04 3.11
C GLY A 53 -6.02 4.89 3.25
N GLU A 54 -6.61 4.43 2.14
CA GLU A 54 -7.52 3.30 2.14
C GLU A 54 -6.77 1.98 2.17
N PHE A 55 -6.99 1.22 3.23
CA PHE A 55 -6.50 -0.15 3.33
C PHE A 55 -7.35 -1.12 2.49
N ASP A 56 -6.75 -2.24 2.08
CA ASP A 56 -7.48 -3.31 1.40
C ASP A 56 -8.39 -4.06 2.40
N SER A 57 -9.69 -3.80 2.32
CA SER A 57 -10.70 -4.39 3.20
C SER A 57 -10.68 -5.91 3.22
N LYS A 58 -10.37 -6.57 2.09
CA LYS A 58 -10.28 -8.05 2.05
C LYS A 58 -9.12 -8.56 2.89
N THR A 59 -7.95 -7.93 2.76
CA THR A 59 -6.79 -8.24 3.59
C THR A 59 -7.07 -7.99 5.07
N ILE A 60 -7.70 -6.87 5.43
CA ILE A 60 -8.08 -6.58 6.82
C ILE A 60 -9.02 -7.65 7.38
N ASN A 61 -10.02 -8.06 6.60
CA ASN A 61 -10.95 -9.11 7.03
C ASN A 61 -10.23 -10.43 7.28
N LEU A 62 -9.27 -10.82 6.42
CA LEU A 62 -8.49 -12.04 6.59
C LEU A 62 -7.58 -12.01 7.83
N ILE A 63 -7.03 -10.85 8.20
CA ILE A 63 -6.16 -10.72 9.38
C ILE A 63 -6.97 -10.78 10.69
N ASN A 64 -8.21 -10.33 10.67
CA ASN A 64 -9.08 -10.28 11.86
C ASN A 64 -9.90 -11.58 12.07
N GLN A 65 -9.65 -12.62 11.27
CA GLN A 65 -10.20 -13.96 11.48
C GLN A 65 -9.40 -14.72 12.54
#